data_AF-A0A7W4F033-F1
#
_entry.id   AF-A0A7W4F033-F1
#
_cell.length_a   1.000
_cell.length_b   1.000
_cell.length_c   1.000
_cell.angle_alpha   90.00
_cell.angle_beta   90.00
_cell.angle_gamma   90.00
#
_symmetry.space_group_name_H-M   'P 1'
#
loop_
_entity.id
_entity.type
_entity.pdbx_description
1 polymer ?
#
loop_
_entity_poly.entity_id
_entity_poly.type
_entity_poly.pdbx_seq_one_letter_code
_entity_poly.pdbx_strand_id
1 'polypeptide(L)'
;YDGYIFEDNLAKPNYQDRFRQENQTIKFDSLVSHFDISELLDKAIESEKITDSYEFQNYAQLNSTVDLVKAEKQKRYSEISSDLVSQSSSFIEILDKNKDKNKNKKTQAPFSLDSINQDKKLEILFNAHEKIDLIQKNIEAKNEEMLSHAKLYAKVVMHQQQILAYSVMSVLFLLIGTSLGSIVRKGGIGMPILLSIIIFIIFFVLNISAENMAWKGEMDPYIAAWLPNFIFLPFSIWITYKANTDSQILDVEKYKSWIMPLIKRFSKHKEHKRYQ
;
A
#
# COMPACT_ATOMS: atom_id res chain seq x y z
N TYR A 1 -43.35 2.21 -30.49
CA TYR A 1 -42.90 2.37 -31.89
C TYR A 1 -44.04 1.93 -32.80
N ASP A 2 -44.18 2.58 -33.95
CA ASP A 2 -45.18 2.30 -34.98
C ASP A 2 -44.40 1.68 -36.14
N GLY A 3 -44.67 0.44 -36.51
CA GLY A 3 -43.75 -0.27 -37.39
C GLY A 3 -44.16 -1.67 -37.80
N TYR A 4 -43.24 -2.33 -38.49
CA TYR A 4 -43.37 -3.71 -38.93
C TYR A 4 -42.29 -4.54 -38.25
N ILE A 5 -42.66 -5.65 -37.63
CA ILE A 5 -41.73 -6.70 -37.21
C ILE A 5 -41.77 -7.76 -38.30
N PHE A 6 -40.59 -8.10 -38.81
CA PHE A 6 -40.39 -9.23 -39.69
C PHE A 6 -39.90 -10.38 -38.82
N GLU A 7 -40.65 -11.48 -38.79
CA GLU A 7 -40.27 -12.68 -38.06
C GLU A 7 -39.91 -13.77 -39.08
N ASP A 8 -38.61 -14.01 -39.22
CA ASP A 8 -38.08 -15.09 -40.06
C ASP A 8 -38.03 -16.36 -39.23
N ASN A 9 -39.05 -17.21 -39.37
CA ASN A 9 -39.14 -18.45 -38.62
C ASN A 9 -38.24 -19.53 -39.26
N LEU A 10 -36.92 -19.44 -39.09
CA LEU A 10 -35.92 -20.28 -39.79
C LEU A 10 -36.10 -21.79 -39.52
N ALA A 11 -36.92 -22.47 -40.34
CA ALA A 11 -37.27 -23.88 -40.14
C ALA A 11 -36.43 -24.84 -41.00
N LYS A 12 -35.72 -24.35 -42.02
CA LYS A 12 -34.98 -25.17 -42.98
C LYS A 12 -33.46 -24.93 -42.90
N PRO A 13 -32.63 -25.98 -42.72
CA PRO A 13 -31.20 -25.82 -42.50
C PRO A 13 -30.46 -25.29 -43.73
N ASN A 14 -30.91 -25.63 -44.94
CA ASN A 14 -30.21 -25.34 -46.20
C ASN A 14 -30.46 -23.90 -46.71
N TYR A 15 -29.40 -23.18 -47.08
CA TYR A 15 -29.44 -21.75 -47.43
C TYR A 15 -30.33 -21.45 -48.65
N GLN A 16 -30.32 -22.32 -49.67
CA GLN A 16 -31.12 -22.09 -50.88
C GLN A 16 -32.63 -22.29 -50.66
N ASP A 17 -33.02 -23.08 -49.65
CA ASP A 17 -34.43 -23.32 -49.33
C ASP A 17 -35.06 -22.19 -48.51
N ARG A 18 -34.23 -21.30 -47.94
CA ARG A 18 -34.67 -20.11 -47.18
C ARG A 18 -35.27 -19.03 -48.08
N PHE A 19 -34.83 -18.92 -49.34
CA PHE A 19 -35.40 -17.96 -50.30
C PHE A 19 -36.85 -18.24 -50.71
N ARG A 20 -37.34 -19.46 -50.46
CA ARG A 20 -38.71 -19.88 -50.77
C ARG A 20 -39.58 -19.99 -49.52
N GLN A 21 -39.10 -19.49 -48.40
CA GLN A 21 -39.80 -19.57 -47.14
C GLN A 21 -40.87 -18.48 -47.04
N GLU A 22 -42.01 -18.83 -46.44
CA GLU A 22 -43.07 -17.86 -46.15
C GLU A 22 -42.64 -16.99 -44.98
N ASN A 23 -42.51 -15.68 -45.23
CA ASN A 23 -42.19 -14.70 -44.20
C ASN A 23 -43.48 -14.18 -43.57
N GLN A 24 -43.47 -14.00 -42.25
CA GLN A 24 -44.56 -13.36 -41.53
C GLN A 24 -44.17 -11.92 -41.20
N THR A 25 -45.05 -10.98 -41.55
CA THR A 25 -44.88 -9.57 -41.19
C THR A 25 -46.04 -9.16 -40.29
N ILE A 26 -45.71 -8.70 -39.10
CA ILE A 26 -46.69 -8.20 -38.13
C ILE A 26 -46.59 -6.68 -38.12
N LYS A 27 -47.66 -6.01 -38.54
CA LYS A 27 -47.82 -4.57 -38.40
C LYS A 27 -48.41 -4.27 -37.02
N PHE A 28 -47.83 -3.33 -36.30
CA PHE A 28 -48.34 -2.86 -35.02
C PHE A 28 -48.32 -1.33 -34.96
N ASP A 29 -49.34 -0.77 -34.31
CA ASP A 29 -49.42 0.67 -34.06
C ASP A 29 -48.64 1.06 -32.79
N SER A 30 -48.58 0.17 -31.79
CA SER A 30 -47.73 0.37 -30.61
C SER A 30 -47.21 -0.96 -30.08
N LEU A 31 -45.89 -1.11 -30.06
CA LEU A 31 -45.19 -2.20 -29.39
C LEU A 31 -44.43 -1.64 -28.19
N VAL A 32 -44.69 -2.23 -27.01
CA VAL A 32 -43.95 -1.99 -25.78
C VAL A 32 -43.13 -3.23 -25.46
N SER A 33 -41.81 -3.13 -25.63
CA SER A 33 -40.87 -4.19 -25.27
C SER A 33 -40.30 -3.91 -23.88
N HIS A 34 -40.42 -4.87 -22.98
CA HIS A 34 -39.81 -4.81 -21.66
C HIS A 34 -38.54 -5.66 -21.69
N PHE A 35 -37.39 -5.02 -21.51
CA PHE A 35 -36.11 -5.70 -21.41
C PHE A 35 -35.73 -5.81 -19.93
N ASP A 36 -35.55 -7.03 -19.43
CA ASP A 36 -35.08 -7.25 -18.06
C ASP A 36 -33.57 -6.98 -17.99
N ILE A 37 -33.21 -5.84 -17.41
CA ILE A 37 -31.82 -5.45 -17.16
C ILE A 37 -31.31 -5.90 -15.79
N SER A 38 -32.11 -6.62 -14.98
CA SER A 38 -31.73 -6.95 -13.60
C SER A 38 -30.42 -7.73 -13.53
N GLU A 39 -30.23 -8.71 -14.42
CA GLU A 39 -28.98 -9.48 -14.48
C GLU A 39 -27.76 -8.64 -14.89
N LEU A 40 -27.95 -7.68 -15.82
CA LEU A 40 -26.88 -6.76 -16.23
C LEU A 40 -26.51 -5.81 -15.09
N LEU A 41 -27.52 -5.35 -14.36
CA LEU A 41 -27.35 -4.48 -13.21
C LEU A 41 -26.65 -5.22 -12.06
N ASP A 42 -27.07 -6.44 -11.76
CA ASP A 42 -26.45 -7.29 -10.72
C ASP A 42 -24.98 -7.58 -11.04
N LYS A 43 -24.66 -7.93 -12.29
CA LYS A 43 -23.27 -8.12 -12.76
C LYS A 43 -22.45 -6.84 -12.70
N ALA A 44 -23.03 -5.69 -13.07
CA ALA A 44 -22.35 -4.40 -12.98
C ALA A 44 -22.07 -4.02 -11.51
N ILE A 45 -23.05 -4.20 -10.63
CA ILE A 45 -22.91 -3.96 -9.18
C ILE A 45 -21.88 -4.90 -8.56
N GLU A 46 -21.84 -6.18 -8.95
CA GLU A 46 -20.83 -7.12 -8.49
C GLU A 46 -19.42 -6.74 -8.95
N SER A 47 -19.27 -6.28 -10.20
CA SER A 47 -17.98 -5.80 -10.72
C SER A 47 -17.46 -4.54 -10.01
N GLU A 48 -18.35 -3.71 -9.48
CA GLU A 48 -17.99 -2.53 -8.67
C GLU A 48 -17.69 -2.88 -7.20
N LYS A 49 -18.16 -4.02 -6.70
CA LYS A 49 -17.86 -4.49 -5.35
C LYS A 49 -16.43 -5.02 -5.30
N ILE A 50 -15.51 -4.13 -4.94
CA ILE A 50 -14.12 -4.48 -4.57
C ILE A 50 -14.15 -5.38 -3.32
N THR A 51 -14.36 -6.68 -3.48
CA THR A 51 -14.44 -7.64 -2.36
C THR A 51 -13.14 -8.43 -2.19
N ASP A 52 -12.29 -8.46 -3.22
CA ASP A 52 -11.03 -9.20 -3.23
C ASP A 52 -9.85 -8.49 -2.53
N SER A 53 -10.07 -7.29 -1.99
CA SER A 53 -9.02 -6.57 -1.27
C SER A 53 -8.67 -7.28 0.05
N TYR A 54 -7.39 -7.32 0.39
CA TYR A 54 -6.91 -7.82 1.68
C TYR A 54 -7.55 -7.06 2.86
N GLU A 55 -8.03 -5.83 2.64
CA GLU A 55 -8.66 -4.98 3.65
C GLU A 55 -10.01 -5.52 4.16
N PHE A 56 -10.66 -6.42 3.40
CA PHE A 56 -11.92 -7.05 3.78
C PHE A 56 -11.74 -8.44 4.41
N GLN A 57 -10.50 -8.91 4.53
CA GLN A 57 -10.19 -10.23 5.05
C GLN A 57 -10.06 -10.22 6.57
N ASN A 58 -10.47 -11.30 7.22
CA ASN A 58 -10.22 -11.48 8.65
C ASN A 58 -8.77 -11.93 8.92
N TYR A 59 -8.35 -11.91 10.19
CA TYR A 59 -6.98 -12.25 10.58
C TYR A 59 -6.51 -13.65 10.11
N ALA A 60 -7.41 -14.65 10.12
CA ALA A 60 -7.08 -16.01 9.70
C ALA A 60 -6.88 -16.11 8.19
N GLN A 61 -7.75 -15.45 7.41
CA GLN A 61 -7.63 -15.34 5.95
C GLN A 61 -6.36 -14.56 5.55
N LEU A 62 -6.05 -13.48 6.27
CA LEU A 62 -4.84 -12.69 6.04
C LEU A 62 -3.57 -13.52 6.20
N ASN A 63 -3.55 -14.53 7.06
CA ASN A 63 -2.37 -15.38 7.22
C ASN A 63 -2.04 -16.15 5.93
N SER A 64 -3.05 -16.75 5.29
CA SER A 64 -2.87 -17.38 3.97
C SER A 64 -2.49 -16.35 2.90
N THR A 65 -3.09 -15.17 2.94
CA THR A 65 -2.79 -14.09 1.97
C THR A 65 -1.36 -13.59 2.10
N VAL A 66 -0.84 -13.47 3.32
CA VAL A 66 0.57 -13.11 3.56
C VAL A 66 1.52 -14.15 2.96
N ASP A 67 1.24 -15.44 3.15
CA ASP A 67 2.05 -16.52 2.58
C ASP A 67 2.01 -16.51 1.05
N LEU A 68 0.83 -16.28 0.46
CA LEU A 68 0.67 -16.16 -0.99
C LEU A 68 1.44 -14.95 -1.55
N VAL A 69 1.26 -13.76 -0.98
CA VAL A 69 1.94 -12.53 -1.42
C VAL A 69 3.46 -12.65 -1.22
N LYS A 70 3.91 -13.33 -0.17
CA LYS A 70 5.34 -13.61 0.06
C LYS A 70 5.91 -14.53 -1.02
N ALA A 71 5.19 -15.60 -1.36
CA ALA A 71 5.59 -16.53 -2.41
C ALA A 71 5.61 -15.85 -3.78
N GLU A 72 4.60 -15.04 -4.09
CA GLU A 72 4.51 -14.26 -5.32
C GLU A 72 5.66 -13.26 -5.43
N LYS A 73 5.95 -12.50 -4.36
CA LYS A 73 7.11 -11.59 -4.31
C LYS A 73 8.42 -12.32 -4.61
N GLN A 74 8.64 -13.48 -3.98
CA GLN A 74 9.85 -14.28 -4.19
C GLN A 74 9.96 -14.79 -5.63
N LYS A 75 8.85 -15.30 -6.18
CA LYS A 75 8.77 -15.74 -7.58
C LYS A 75 9.11 -14.58 -8.51
N ARG A 76 8.51 -13.41 -8.29
CA ARG A 76 8.73 -12.22 -9.12
C ARG A 76 10.17 -11.73 -9.08
N TYR A 77 10.80 -11.75 -7.90
CA TYR A 77 12.22 -11.40 -7.78
C TYR A 77 13.12 -12.39 -8.53
N SER A 78 12.79 -13.68 -8.52
CA SER A 78 13.52 -14.67 -9.32
C SER A 78 13.34 -14.47 -10.83
N GLU A 79 12.12 -14.12 -11.27
CA GLU A 79 11.83 -13.79 -12.67
C GLU A 79 12.63 -12.56 -13.12
N ILE A 80 12.59 -11.47 -12.34
CA ILE A 80 13.37 -10.24 -12.61
C ILE A 80 14.86 -10.54 -12.66
N SER A 81 15.38 -11.33 -11.71
CA SER A 81 16.79 -11.72 -11.71
C SER A 81 17.16 -12.50 -12.97
N SER A 82 16.31 -13.45 -13.40
CA SER A 82 16.57 -14.25 -14.60
C SER A 82 16.50 -13.43 -15.89
N ASP A 83 15.56 -12.49 -15.98
CA ASP A 83 15.38 -11.57 -17.11
C ASP A 83 16.57 -10.61 -17.24
N LEU A 84 17.03 -10.00 -16.13
CA LEU A 84 18.21 -9.13 -16.15
C LEU A 84 19.48 -9.89 -16.57
N VAL A 85 19.64 -11.14 -16.11
CA VAL A 85 20.77 -11.98 -16.51
C VAL A 85 20.72 -12.30 -18.01
N SER A 86 19.56 -12.69 -18.54
CA SER A 86 19.41 -13.04 -19.96
C SER A 86 19.63 -11.84 -20.88
N GLN A 87 19.20 -10.64 -20.47
CA GLN A 87 19.44 -9.39 -21.20
C GLN A 87 20.91 -8.94 -21.17
N SER A 88 21.58 -9.10 -20.02
CA SER A 88 23.00 -8.74 -19.89
C SER A 88 23.88 -9.62 -20.79
N SER A 89 23.59 -10.92 -20.84
CA SER A 89 24.40 -11.91 -21.52
C SER A 89 23.61 -13.18 -21.81
N SER A 90 23.28 -13.41 -23.08
CA SER A 90 22.71 -14.68 -23.54
C SER A 90 23.65 -15.86 -23.29
N PHE A 91 24.95 -15.61 -23.09
CA PHE A 91 25.95 -16.64 -22.82
C PHE A 91 25.91 -17.14 -21.38
N ILE A 92 25.55 -16.30 -20.41
CA ILE A 92 25.49 -16.70 -18.99
C ILE A 92 24.40 -17.76 -18.77
N GLU A 93 23.25 -17.63 -19.43
CA GLU A 93 22.16 -18.61 -19.32
C GLU A 93 22.55 -19.99 -19.87
N ILE A 94 23.38 -20.02 -20.93
CA ILE A 94 23.91 -21.24 -21.56
C ILE A 94 24.98 -21.89 -20.67
N LEU A 95 25.79 -21.09 -19.98
CA LEU A 95 26.81 -21.57 -19.05
C LEU A 95 26.19 -22.21 -17.81
N ASP A 96 25.14 -21.61 -17.25
CA ASP A 96 24.51 -22.11 -16.03
C ASP A 96 23.83 -23.47 -16.25
N LYS A 97 23.15 -23.65 -17.40
CA LYS A 97 22.56 -24.93 -17.82
C LYS A 97 23.58 -26.06 -18.04
N ASN A 98 24.85 -25.73 -18.32
CA ASN A 98 25.90 -26.69 -18.66
C ASN A 98 27.05 -26.72 -17.63
N LYS A 99 26.79 -26.32 -16.39
CA LYS A 99 27.77 -26.20 -15.30
C LYS A 99 28.69 -27.43 -15.15
N ASP A 100 28.18 -28.64 -15.32
CA ASP A 100 28.98 -29.86 -15.16
C ASP A 100 29.80 -30.26 -16.40
N LYS A 101 29.40 -29.85 -17.62
CA LYS A 101 30.13 -30.16 -18.86
C LYS A 101 31.26 -29.17 -19.17
N ASN A 102 31.21 -27.95 -18.61
CA ASN A 102 32.14 -26.86 -18.95
C ASN A 102 33.14 -26.49 -17.85
N LYS A 103 33.22 -27.24 -16.73
CA LYS A 103 34.14 -26.98 -15.60
C LYS A 103 35.61 -26.74 -15.98
N ASN A 104 36.09 -27.32 -17.09
CA ASN A 104 37.49 -27.29 -17.50
C ASN A 104 37.78 -26.43 -18.75
N LYS A 105 36.79 -25.76 -19.34
CA LYS A 105 37.02 -24.86 -20.48
C LYS A 105 37.32 -23.45 -19.98
N LYS A 106 38.59 -23.04 -20.10
CA LYS A 106 38.99 -21.64 -19.85
C LYS A 106 38.30 -20.75 -20.88
N THR A 107 37.55 -19.77 -20.42
CA THR A 107 36.99 -18.71 -21.27
C THR A 107 38.14 -17.92 -21.91
N GLN A 108 38.12 -17.81 -23.23
CA GLN A 108 39.07 -16.95 -23.95
C GLN A 108 38.63 -15.50 -23.80
N ALA A 109 39.59 -14.60 -23.57
CA ALA A 109 39.32 -13.18 -23.55
C ALA A 109 38.83 -12.75 -24.95
N PRO A 110 37.82 -11.86 -25.04
CA PRO A 110 37.37 -11.34 -26.32
C PRO A 110 38.50 -10.63 -27.06
N PHE A 111 38.33 -10.46 -28.38
CA PHE A 111 39.27 -9.79 -29.28
C PHE A 111 39.75 -8.43 -28.73
N SER A 112 41.00 -8.05 -29.05
CA SER A 112 41.53 -6.73 -28.67
C SER A 112 40.91 -5.63 -29.53
N LEU A 113 40.29 -4.64 -28.90
CA LEU A 113 39.70 -3.45 -29.54
C LEU A 113 40.69 -2.63 -30.36
N ASP A 114 41.99 -2.77 -30.09
CA ASP A 114 43.06 -2.04 -30.79
C ASP A 114 43.42 -2.67 -32.14
N SER A 115 42.96 -3.89 -32.40
CA SER A 115 43.19 -4.58 -33.69
C SER A 115 42.13 -4.27 -34.76
N ILE A 116 41.15 -3.41 -34.45
CA ILE A 116 39.96 -3.15 -35.28
C ILE A 116 40.05 -1.76 -35.92
N ASN A 117 39.54 -1.64 -37.16
CA ASN A 117 39.43 -0.35 -37.87
C ASN A 117 38.60 0.68 -37.07
N GLN A 118 38.98 1.95 -37.12
CA GLN A 118 38.36 3.07 -36.40
C GLN A 118 36.84 3.15 -36.60
N ASP A 119 36.33 2.98 -37.82
CA ASP A 119 34.88 3.05 -38.09
C ASP A 119 34.11 1.93 -37.37
N LYS A 120 34.63 0.70 -37.46
CA LYS A 120 34.06 -0.46 -36.76
C LYS A 120 34.19 -0.31 -35.24
N LYS A 121 35.27 0.30 -34.76
CA LYS A 121 35.48 0.57 -33.33
C LYS A 121 34.40 1.54 -32.81
N LEU A 122 34.12 2.62 -33.53
CA LEU A 122 33.06 3.57 -33.19
C LEU A 122 31.68 2.91 -33.21
N GLU A 123 31.38 2.10 -34.22
CA GLU A 123 30.13 1.33 -34.30
C GLU A 123 29.95 0.39 -33.10
N ILE A 124 31.00 -0.36 -32.73
CA ILE A 124 30.97 -1.26 -31.56
C ILE A 124 30.76 -0.46 -30.27
N LEU A 125 31.47 0.65 -30.09
CA LEU A 125 31.33 1.50 -28.90
C LEU A 125 29.94 2.13 -28.81
N PHE A 126 29.38 2.58 -29.93
CA PHE A 126 28.02 3.13 -29.98
C PHE A 126 26.98 2.06 -29.61
N ASN A 127 27.06 0.86 -30.19
CA ASN A 127 26.18 -0.25 -29.85
C ASN A 127 26.32 -0.68 -28.38
N ALA A 128 27.54 -0.64 -27.84
CA ALA A 128 27.77 -0.91 -26.42
C ALA A 128 27.13 0.16 -25.53
N HIS A 129 27.24 1.44 -25.90
CA HIS A 129 26.61 2.55 -25.18
C HIS A 129 25.08 2.42 -25.19
N GLU A 130 24.47 2.23 -26.37
CA GLU A 130 23.01 2.02 -26.50
C GLU A 130 22.53 0.83 -25.67
N LYS A 131 23.31 -0.26 -25.64
CA LYS A 131 22.99 -1.43 -24.81
C LYS A 131 23.06 -1.12 -23.32
N ILE A 132 24.06 -0.37 -22.86
CA ILE A 132 24.19 0.05 -21.46
C ILE A 132 23.01 0.95 -21.07
N ASP A 133 22.66 1.92 -21.91
CA ASP A 133 21.53 2.83 -21.67
C ASP A 133 20.20 2.07 -21.59
N LEU A 134 19.99 1.08 -22.47
CA LEU A 134 18.82 0.21 -22.42
C LEU A 134 18.77 -0.59 -21.10
N ILE A 135 19.90 -1.19 -20.71
CA ILE A 135 20.00 -1.96 -19.46
C ILE A 135 19.73 -1.07 -18.26
N GLN A 136 20.25 0.16 -18.24
CA GLN A 136 20.03 1.09 -17.14
C GLN A 136 18.54 1.44 -17.01
N LYS A 137 17.87 1.78 -18.12
CA LYS A 137 16.42 2.05 -18.12
C LYS A 137 15.61 0.83 -17.65
N ASN A 138 16.01 -0.37 -18.06
CA ASN A 138 15.36 -1.60 -17.60
C ASN A 138 15.56 -1.83 -16.10
N ILE A 139 16.77 -1.60 -15.57
CA ILE A 139 17.05 -1.73 -14.13
C ILE A 139 16.19 -0.74 -13.33
N GLU A 140 16.07 0.50 -13.78
CA GLU A 140 15.21 1.51 -13.12
C GLU A 140 13.75 1.05 -13.08
N ALA A 141 13.20 0.61 -14.22
CA ALA A 141 11.83 0.09 -14.29
C ALA A 141 11.62 -1.16 -13.42
N LYS A 142 12.59 -2.09 -13.41
CA LYS A 142 12.53 -3.30 -12.57
C LYS A 142 12.65 -2.98 -11.09
N ASN A 143 13.43 -1.96 -10.71
CA ASN A 143 13.54 -1.53 -9.31
C ASN A 143 12.22 -0.94 -8.81
N GLU A 144 11.54 -0.13 -9.63
CA GLU A 144 10.19 0.36 -9.32
C GLU A 144 9.17 -0.78 -9.16
N GLU A 145 9.21 -1.78 -10.06
CA GLU A 145 8.39 -3.00 -9.96
C GLU A 145 8.68 -3.74 -8.63
N MET A 146 9.95 -3.94 -8.28
CA MET A 146 10.37 -4.62 -7.05
C MET A 146 9.91 -3.90 -5.79
N LEU A 147 10.03 -2.56 -5.76
CA LEU A 147 9.57 -1.72 -4.65
C LEU A 147 8.04 -1.76 -4.53
N SER A 148 7.31 -1.79 -5.64
CA SER A 148 5.85 -1.91 -5.64
C SER A 148 5.39 -3.23 -4.98
N HIS A 149 6.01 -4.35 -5.36
CA HIS A 149 5.70 -5.64 -4.74
C HIS A 149 6.14 -5.72 -3.27
N ALA A 150 7.29 -5.13 -2.91
CA ALA A 150 7.72 -5.03 -1.51
C ALA A 150 6.71 -4.22 -0.67
N LYS A 151 6.23 -3.11 -1.22
CA LYS A 151 5.22 -2.24 -0.59
C LYS A 151 3.89 -2.97 -0.40
N LEU A 152 3.42 -3.73 -1.39
CA LEU A 152 2.22 -4.54 -1.26
C LEU A 152 2.36 -5.56 -0.14
N TYR A 153 3.47 -6.32 -0.12
CA TYR A 153 3.78 -7.26 0.96
C TYR A 153 3.77 -6.57 2.34
N ALA A 154 4.44 -5.41 2.44
CA ALA A 154 4.47 -4.63 3.67
C ALA A 154 3.07 -4.21 4.12
N LYS A 155 2.21 -3.70 3.21
CA LYS A 155 0.83 -3.31 3.53
C LYS A 155 0.00 -4.46 4.09
N VAL A 156 0.03 -5.63 3.45
CA VAL A 156 -0.76 -6.80 3.88
C VAL A 156 -0.31 -7.28 5.26
N VAL A 157 1.00 -7.42 5.46
CA VAL A 157 1.56 -7.83 6.77
C VAL A 157 1.24 -6.80 7.84
N MET A 158 1.43 -5.51 7.56
CA MET A 158 1.13 -4.45 8.52
C MET A 158 -0.35 -4.46 8.90
N HIS A 159 -1.25 -4.56 7.92
CA HIS A 159 -2.69 -4.61 8.18
C HIS A 159 -3.04 -5.79 9.11
N GLN A 160 -2.50 -6.97 8.84
CA GLN A 160 -2.68 -8.15 9.70
C GLN A 160 -2.20 -7.88 11.14
N GLN A 161 -1.00 -7.32 11.31
CA GLN A 161 -0.42 -7.04 12.62
C GLN A 161 -1.13 -5.89 13.34
N GLN A 162 -1.65 -4.91 12.61
CA GLN A 162 -2.38 -3.76 13.15
C GLN A 162 -3.69 -4.18 13.84
N ILE A 163 -4.37 -5.22 13.35
CA ILE A 163 -5.57 -5.77 14.02
C ILE A 163 -5.25 -6.12 15.49
N LEU A 164 -4.09 -6.75 15.73
CA LEU A 164 -3.64 -7.12 17.08
C LEU A 164 -3.03 -5.92 17.81
N ALA A 165 -2.20 -5.14 17.14
CA ALA A 165 -1.50 -4.00 17.71
C ALA A 165 -2.48 -2.93 18.21
N TYR A 166 -3.59 -2.68 17.51
CA TYR A 166 -4.63 -1.74 17.94
C TYR A 166 -5.42 -2.24 19.15
N SER A 167 -5.60 -3.56 19.28
CA SER A 167 -6.17 -4.14 20.50
C SER A 167 -5.27 -3.85 21.71
N VAL A 168 -3.96 -4.04 21.58
CA VAL A 168 -3.00 -3.71 22.65
C VAL A 168 -2.94 -2.20 22.91
N MET A 169 -2.91 -1.39 21.85
CA MET A 169 -2.93 0.07 21.94
C MET A 169 -4.11 0.56 22.79
N SER A 170 -5.32 0.01 22.59
CA SER A 170 -6.50 0.40 23.36
C SER A 170 -6.30 0.22 24.88
N VAL A 171 -5.63 -0.86 25.30
CA VAL A 171 -5.29 -1.10 26.71
C VAL A 171 -4.27 -0.08 27.22
N LEU A 172 -3.23 0.22 26.44
CA LEU A 172 -2.23 1.22 26.80
C LEU A 172 -2.85 2.62 26.95
N PHE A 173 -3.76 2.99 26.05
CA PHE A 173 -4.47 4.27 26.09
C PHE A 173 -5.44 4.35 27.27
N LEU A 174 -6.07 3.24 27.65
CA LEU A 174 -6.88 3.17 28.87
C LEU A 174 -6.02 3.43 30.11
N LEU A 175 -4.86 2.77 30.23
CA LEU A 175 -3.94 2.98 31.36
C LEU A 175 -3.50 4.45 31.46
N ILE A 176 -3.11 5.05 30.34
CA ILE A 176 -2.74 6.47 30.26
C ILE A 176 -3.92 7.34 30.66
N GLY A 177 -5.09 7.14 30.06
CA GLY A 177 -6.30 7.94 30.29
C GLY A 177 -6.76 7.91 31.75
N THR A 178 -6.83 6.72 32.36
CA THR A 178 -7.19 6.56 33.78
C THR A 178 -6.18 7.23 34.70
N SER A 179 -4.89 7.09 34.40
CA SER A 179 -3.80 7.69 35.19
C SER A 179 -3.84 9.22 35.13
N LEU A 180 -4.01 9.78 33.93
CA LEU A 180 -4.14 11.22 33.73
C LEU A 180 -5.40 11.78 34.41
N GLY A 181 -6.53 11.06 34.31
CA GLY A 181 -7.78 11.45 34.96
C GLY A 181 -7.67 11.50 36.49
N SER A 182 -6.92 10.58 37.09
CA SER A 182 -6.67 10.56 38.54
C SER A 182 -5.71 11.67 38.99
N ILE A 183 -4.65 11.94 38.22
CA ILE A 183 -3.63 12.95 38.57
C ILE A 183 -4.19 14.38 38.43
N VAL A 184 -4.86 14.69 37.32
CA VAL A 184 -5.22 16.08 36.94
C VAL A 184 -6.56 16.48 37.55
N ARG A 185 -6.73 16.28 38.87
CA ARG A 185 -7.98 16.64 39.59
C ARG A 185 -8.08 18.12 39.96
N LYS A 186 -6.99 18.89 39.82
CA LYS A 186 -6.89 20.32 40.19
C LYS A 186 -7.10 21.31 39.03
N GLY A 187 -7.27 20.82 37.79
CA GLY A 187 -7.65 21.62 36.63
C GLY A 187 -9.08 21.27 36.19
N GLY A 188 -9.84 22.22 35.67
CA GLY A 188 -11.19 21.93 35.14
C GLY A 188 -11.20 20.82 34.07
N ILE A 189 -12.38 20.31 33.73
CA ILE A 189 -12.61 19.14 32.85
C ILE A 189 -11.77 19.16 31.55
N GLY A 190 -11.43 20.35 31.01
CA GLY A 190 -10.66 20.50 29.77
C GLY A 190 -9.17 20.15 29.84
N MET A 191 -8.51 20.24 31.00
CA MET A 191 -7.06 19.98 31.11
C MET A 191 -6.67 18.52 30.80
N PRO A 192 -7.31 17.49 31.38
CA PRO A 192 -6.99 16.10 31.03
C PRO A 192 -7.34 15.77 29.57
N ILE A 193 -8.39 16.37 29.01
CA ILE A 193 -8.79 16.16 27.61
C ILE A 193 -7.71 16.67 26.65
N LEU A 194 -7.21 17.89 26.86
CA LEU A 194 -6.17 18.48 26.02
C LEU A 194 -4.88 17.63 26.05
N LEU A 195 -4.49 17.15 27.22
CA LEU A 195 -3.30 16.31 27.37
C LEU A 195 -3.46 14.97 26.64
N SER A 196 -4.65 14.35 26.70
CA SER A 196 -4.96 13.13 25.96
C SER A 196 -4.87 13.34 24.44
N ILE A 197 -5.35 14.48 23.92
CA ILE A 197 -5.25 14.80 22.48
C ILE A 197 -3.79 14.91 22.05
N ILE A 198 -2.95 15.58 22.84
CA ILE A 198 -1.52 15.73 22.53
C ILE A 198 -0.83 14.35 22.47
N ILE A 199 -1.11 13.48 23.45
CA ILE A 199 -0.55 12.13 23.50
C ILE A 199 -1.03 11.29 22.28
N PHE A 200 -2.31 11.41 21.92
CA PHE A 200 -2.86 10.75 20.74
C PHE A 200 -2.19 11.22 19.44
N ILE A 201 -1.95 12.52 19.27
CA ILE A 201 -1.24 13.06 18.10
C ILE A 201 0.19 12.50 18.02
N ILE A 202 0.91 12.47 19.14
CA ILE A 202 2.28 11.89 19.17
C ILE A 202 2.26 10.42 18.75
N PHE A 203 1.31 9.65 19.26
CA PHE A 203 1.14 8.25 18.87
C PHE A 203 0.85 8.13 17.37
N PHE A 204 -0.09 8.92 16.85
CA PHE A 204 -0.48 8.87 15.44
C PHE A 204 0.70 9.22 14.52
N VAL A 205 1.49 10.24 14.88
CA VAL A 205 2.70 10.62 14.13
C VAL A 205 3.74 9.49 14.15
N LEU A 206 3.95 8.84 15.29
CA LEU A 206 4.87 7.70 15.37
C LEU A 206 4.37 6.51 14.53
N ASN A 207 3.06 6.25 14.55
CA ASN A 207 2.44 5.20 13.76
C ASN A 207 2.60 5.45 12.25
N ILE A 208 2.18 6.61 11.74
CA ILE A 208 2.34 6.96 10.31
C ILE A 208 3.81 6.98 9.87
N SER A 209 4.73 7.40 10.75
CA SER A 209 6.17 7.33 10.45
C SER A 209 6.66 5.89 10.31
N ALA A 210 6.26 4.99 11.22
CA ALA A 210 6.60 3.58 11.14
C ALA A 210 6.01 2.89 9.90
N GLU A 211 4.75 3.21 9.54
CA GLU A 211 4.10 2.72 8.31
C GLU A 211 4.88 3.16 7.06
N ASN A 212 5.25 4.43 6.99
CA ASN A 212 6.00 4.96 5.85
C ASN A 212 7.37 4.31 5.69
N MET A 213 8.07 4.00 6.79
CA MET A 213 9.37 3.31 6.73
C MET A 213 9.22 1.86 6.22
N ALA A 214 8.17 1.17 6.67
CA ALA A 214 7.88 -0.19 6.19
C ALA A 214 7.48 -0.21 4.70
N TRP A 215 6.68 0.75 4.25
CA TRP A 215 6.27 0.85 2.84
C TRP A 215 7.42 1.17 1.89
N LYS A 216 8.48 1.83 2.38
CA LYS A 216 9.72 2.04 1.64
C LYS A 216 10.66 0.82 1.65
N GLY A 217 10.33 -0.22 2.41
CA GLY A 217 11.18 -1.40 2.58
C GLY A 217 12.40 -1.14 3.48
N GLU A 218 12.44 -0.03 4.21
CA GLU A 218 13.54 0.32 5.12
C GLU A 218 13.44 -0.42 6.46
N MET A 219 12.24 -0.84 6.85
CA MET A 219 11.97 -1.52 8.12
C MET A 219 11.08 -2.73 7.92
N ASP A 220 11.30 -3.76 8.72
CA ASP A 220 10.47 -4.96 8.70
C ASP A 220 9.01 -4.61 9.07
N PRO A 221 8.02 -5.00 8.24
CA PRO A 221 6.60 -4.69 8.45
C PRO A 221 6.04 -5.20 9.79
N TYR A 222 6.52 -6.34 10.28
CA TYR A 222 6.12 -6.88 11.58
C TYR A 222 6.63 -5.96 12.70
N ILE A 223 7.88 -5.53 12.64
CA ILE A 223 8.43 -4.62 13.67
C ILE A 223 7.73 -3.26 13.59
N ALA A 224 7.47 -2.75 12.39
CA ALA A 224 6.83 -1.46 12.17
C ALA A 224 5.43 -1.35 12.80
N ALA A 225 4.61 -2.38 12.65
CA ALA A 225 3.27 -2.39 13.21
C ALA A 225 3.27 -2.33 14.75
N TRP A 226 4.29 -2.91 15.40
CA TRP A 226 4.39 -2.99 16.86
C TRP A 226 5.24 -1.88 17.49
N LEU A 227 6.07 -1.18 16.70
CA LEU A 227 6.98 -0.15 17.19
C LEU A 227 6.30 0.93 18.04
N PRO A 228 5.15 1.53 17.64
CA PRO A 228 4.47 2.52 18.47
C PRO A 228 4.05 1.97 19.83
N ASN A 229 3.57 0.71 19.87
CA ASN A 229 3.19 0.06 21.12
C ASN A 229 4.40 -0.19 22.02
N PHE A 230 5.54 -0.62 21.48
CA PHE A 230 6.75 -0.81 22.28
C PHE A 230 7.30 0.48 22.87
N ILE A 231 7.13 1.62 22.18
CA ILE A 231 7.50 2.93 22.71
C ILE A 231 6.53 3.38 23.80
N PHE A 232 5.23 3.18 23.60
CA PHE A 232 4.19 3.63 24.54
C PHE A 232 4.03 2.74 25.77
N LEU A 233 4.37 1.46 25.68
CA LEU A 233 4.26 0.51 26.78
C LEU A 233 5.03 0.97 28.03
N PRO A 234 6.36 1.24 27.99
CA PRO A 234 7.09 1.70 29.17
C PRO A 234 6.60 3.07 29.66
N PHE A 235 6.20 3.96 28.73
CA PHE A 235 5.63 5.26 29.08
C PHE A 235 4.31 5.12 29.85
N SER A 236 3.41 4.26 29.38
CA SER A 236 2.11 3.98 30.01
C SER A 236 2.28 3.39 31.42
N ILE A 237 3.19 2.44 31.60
CA ILE A 237 3.48 1.84 32.90
C ILE A 237 4.07 2.89 33.85
N TRP A 238 5.02 3.69 33.35
CA TRP A 238 5.67 4.72 34.14
C TRP A 238 4.67 5.78 34.63
N ILE A 239 3.77 6.26 33.76
CA ILE A 239 2.78 7.27 34.15
C ILE A 239 1.75 6.71 35.13
N THR A 240 1.33 5.45 34.96
CA THR A 240 0.43 4.77 35.91
C THR A 240 1.09 4.59 37.27
N TYR A 241 2.35 4.17 37.31
CA TYR A 241 3.08 4.04 38.58
C TYR A 241 3.19 5.39 39.31
N LYS A 242 3.49 6.46 38.57
CA LYS A 242 3.58 7.81 39.12
C LYS A 242 2.23 8.39 39.56
N ALA A 243 1.15 8.06 38.86
CA ALA A 243 -0.21 8.41 39.25
C ALA A 243 -0.58 7.82 40.62
N ASN A 244 -0.19 6.57 40.87
CA ASN A 244 -0.48 5.89 42.14
C ASN A 244 0.39 6.38 43.30
N THR A 245 1.59 6.92 43.04
CA THR A 245 2.53 7.35 44.10
C THR A 245 2.35 8.84 44.47
N ASP A 246 1.18 9.41 44.20
CA ASP A 246 0.77 10.80 44.50
C ASP A 246 1.81 11.87 44.11
N SER A 247 2.50 11.62 43.00
CA SER A 247 3.61 12.48 42.57
C SER A 247 3.09 13.69 41.78
N GLN A 248 3.44 14.90 42.24
CA GLN A 248 3.09 16.19 41.61
C GLN A 248 3.89 16.46 40.32
N ILE A 249 4.05 15.47 39.45
CA ILE A 249 4.84 15.61 38.20
C ILE A 249 4.15 16.58 37.24
N LEU A 250 2.83 16.67 37.32
CA LEU A 250 1.98 17.50 36.47
C LEU A 250 1.33 18.64 37.24
N ASP A 251 2.11 19.35 38.08
CA ASP A 251 1.59 20.52 38.79
C ASP A 251 1.33 21.68 37.82
N VAL A 252 0.04 21.90 37.52
CA VAL A 252 -0.45 22.89 36.54
C VAL A 252 0.06 24.30 36.87
N GLU A 253 0.28 24.64 38.14
CA GLU A 253 0.81 25.95 38.54
C GLU A 253 2.24 26.17 38.06
N LYS A 254 3.07 25.13 38.10
CA LYS A 254 4.46 25.15 37.64
C LYS A 254 4.55 25.32 36.13
N TYR A 255 3.71 24.61 35.37
CA TYR A 255 3.66 24.77 33.90
C TYR A 255 3.01 26.10 33.48
N LYS A 256 1.97 26.55 34.20
CA LYS A 256 1.33 27.86 33.95
C LYS A 256 2.33 28.99 34.11
N SER A 257 3.15 28.98 35.17
CA SER A 257 4.17 30.03 35.37
C SER A 257 5.23 30.08 34.27
N TRP A 258 5.58 28.93 33.66
CA TRP A 258 6.50 28.85 32.53
C TRP A 258 5.90 29.35 31.21
N ILE A 259 4.60 29.11 30.97
CA ILE A 259 3.89 29.50 29.74
C ILE A 259 3.28 30.92 29.84
N MET A 260 3.02 31.43 31.05
CA MET A 260 2.49 32.78 31.31
C MET A 260 3.26 33.91 30.62
N PRO A 261 4.61 33.96 30.60
CA PRO A 261 5.35 35.02 29.89
C PRO A 261 5.10 35.00 28.38
N LEU A 262 4.91 33.82 27.78
CA LEU A 262 4.58 33.70 26.35
C LEU A 262 3.16 34.19 26.06
N ILE A 263 2.18 33.85 26.90
CA ILE A 263 0.79 34.28 26.73
C ILE A 263 0.62 35.79 27.01
N LYS A 264 1.34 36.34 27.99
CA LYS A 264 1.33 37.79 28.30
C LYS A 264 1.80 38.66 27.12
N ARG A 265 2.60 38.12 26.21
CA ARG A 265 3.03 38.81 24.97
C ARG A 265 1.89 38.99 23.96
N PHE A 266 0.86 38.14 24.01
CA PHE A 266 -0.31 38.16 23.13
C PHE A 266 -1.59 38.67 23.82
N SER A 267 -1.57 38.83 25.14
CA SER A 267 -2.66 39.45 25.91
C SER A 267 -2.54 40.97 25.85
N LYS A 268 -3.45 41.65 25.13
CA LYS A 268 -3.60 43.11 25.20
C LYS A 268 -3.76 43.56 26.66
N HIS A 269 -3.06 44.62 27.06
CA HIS A 269 -3.32 45.29 28.33
C HIS A 269 -4.78 45.73 28.35
N LYS A 270 -5.55 45.28 29.37
CA LYS A 270 -6.85 45.91 29.65
C LYS A 270 -6.54 47.33 30.09
N GLU A 271 -6.82 48.31 29.23
CA GLU A 271 -6.85 49.71 29.65
C GLU A 271 -7.83 49.84 30.82
N HIS A 272 -7.36 50.48 31.90
CA HIS A 272 -8.20 50.79 33.04
C HIS A 272 -9.33 51.70 32.55
N LYS A 273 -10.58 51.23 32.63
CA LYS A 273 -11.75 52.12 32.59
C LYS A 273 -11.72 53.01 33.84
N ARG A 274 -10.92 54.08 33.80
CA ARG A 274 -11.16 55.24 34.64
C ARG A 274 -12.26 56.03 33.93
N TYR A 275 -13.31 56.37 34.66
CA TYR A 275 -14.59 56.97 34.22
C TYR A 275 -15.65 55.97 33.73
N GLN A 276 -16.30 55.32 34.70
CA GLN A 276 -17.76 55.24 34.78
C GLN A 276 -18.18 55.72 36.16
#